data_AF-A0AAJ2G872-F1
#
_entry.id   AF-A0AAJ2G872-F1
#
_cell.length_a   1.000
_cell.length_b   1.000
_cell.length_c   1.000
_cell.angle_alpha   90.00
_cell.angle_beta   90.00
_cell.angle_gamma   90.00
#
_symmetry.space_group_name_H-M   'P 1'
#
loop_
_entity.id
_entity.type
_entity.pdbx_description
1 polymer ?
#
loop_
_entity_poly.entity_id
_entity_poly.type
_entity_poly.pdbx_seq_one_letter_code
_entity_poly.pdbx_strand_id
1 'polypeptide(L)'
;MIKSLLGLSLTALIFGACTKDHDPQPTAKTLTVENVLDAKPLVQSGTFKGTGTPPVILPGQSVSFSFSAAKNQRLTFATMYGWSNDLFFAPANPGIRLYDDSGTPITGDVSAQIKLWDNGSRVNQAPGMSVTHPGTVEATPRNIKEVAAMDDYGHAFLPASQLMNVTLAYDGNSMFTITIKNQSGGTANETPFSPGVWAISYVAGGNLLLPEPLYSEGKATTEALTRIAEAGDNSPMSTWLASQTGIFTPLSPVLVVVYNGTENPFFKSGENDRGEGLKELAQKGNADVLAAALKMKAGIKNVYVLKEPASTVLLPKIGGNAGGKVSQPLTLASGDRIAIATMYGFSNDWFFATSGNDIDGNASGDVSGAVGLYDNGTAIDQFPGAGITQFNLAGTPLNESKPIAPVPNPNKFTTLPAISNIIKVTLQ
;
A
#
# COMPACT_ATOMS: atom_id res chain seq x y z
N MET A 1 -103.98 -1.92 40.65
CA MET A 1 -103.31 -3.00 39.92
C MET A 1 -102.63 -2.39 38.71
N ILE A 2 -101.32 -2.62 38.57
CA ILE A 2 -100.47 -2.68 37.36
C ILE A 2 -99.04 -2.36 37.84
N LYS A 3 -98.19 -3.37 37.75
CA LYS A 3 -96.74 -3.33 38.02
C LYS A 3 -96.04 -2.67 36.83
N SER A 4 -94.99 -1.89 37.09
CA SER A 4 -93.86 -1.77 36.16
C SER A 4 -92.56 -1.62 36.94
N LEU A 5 -91.63 -2.51 36.58
CA LEU A 5 -90.23 -2.57 36.99
C LEU A 5 -89.47 -1.30 36.59
N LEU A 6 -88.62 -0.78 37.48
CA LEU A 6 -87.51 0.08 37.09
C LEU A 6 -86.20 -0.59 37.51
N GLY A 7 -85.39 -0.96 36.51
CA GLY A 7 -84.08 -1.57 36.68
C GLY A 7 -83.03 -0.54 37.10
N LEU A 8 -82.16 -0.96 38.03
CA LEU A 8 -81.03 -0.21 38.54
C LEU A 8 -79.85 -0.37 37.56
N SER A 9 -79.46 0.66 36.81
CA SER A 9 -78.20 0.68 36.04
C SER A 9 -77.12 1.38 36.86
N LEU A 10 -76.22 0.58 37.45
CA LEU A 10 -75.03 1.06 38.16
C LEU A 10 -73.89 1.25 37.13
N THR A 11 -73.66 2.49 36.73
CA THR A 11 -72.58 2.87 35.83
C THR A 11 -71.25 2.85 36.61
N ALA A 12 -70.42 1.84 36.37
CA ALA A 12 -69.06 1.78 36.90
C ALA A 12 -68.16 2.73 36.08
N LEU A 13 -67.73 3.84 36.68
CA LEU A 13 -66.61 4.64 36.18
C LEU A 13 -65.32 3.86 36.42
N ILE A 14 -64.73 3.34 35.34
CA ILE A 14 -63.37 2.80 35.35
C ILE A 14 -62.43 3.97 35.09
N PHE A 15 -61.69 4.39 36.12
CA PHE A 15 -60.54 5.27 35.94
C PHE A 15 -59.43 4.48 35.24
N GLY A 16 -59.21 4.76 33.95
CA GLY A 16 -58.02 4.33 33.23
C GLY A 16 -56.81 5.12 33.72
N ALA A 17 -55.97 4.48 34.54
CA ALA A 17 -54.65 5.00 34.85
C ALA A 17 -53.74 4.79 33.63
N CYS A 18 -53.53 5.83 32.83
CA CYS A 18 -52.45 5.86 31.84
C CYS A 18 -51.12 5.92 32.60
N THR A 19 -50.38 4.81 32.64
CA THR A 19 -48.98 4.82 33.05
C THR A 19 -48.14 5.54 32.01
N LYS A 20 -47.38 6.50 32.52
CA LYS A 20 -46.50 7.45 31.85
C LYS A 20 -45.32 6.78 31.14
N ASP A 21 -44.85 7.47 30.11
CA ASP A 21 -43.50 7.53 29.55
C ASP A 21 -42.91 6.21 29.03
N HIS A 22 -43.17 5.93 27.75
CA HIS A 22 -42.28 5.07 26.97
C HIS A 22 -40.98 5.82 26.72
N ASP A 23 -40.06 5.81 27.70
CA ASP A 23 -38.68 6.14 27.41
C ASP A 23 -38.20 5.18 26.31
N PRO A 24 -37.70 5.70 25.16
CA PRO A 24 -37.28 4.87 24.05
C PRO A 24 -36.21 3.88 24.55
N GLN A 25 -36.54 2.59 24.44
CA GLN A 25 -35.67 1.54 24.96
C GLN A 25 -34.38 1.47 24.14
N PRO A 26 -33.23 1.21 24.79
CA PRO A 26 -31.98 1.00 24.06
C PRO A 26 -32.13 -0.13 23.03
N THR A 27 -31.63 0.12 21.82
CA THR A 27 -31.65 -0.85 20.71
C THR A 27 -30.33 -1.58 20.63
N ALA A 28 -30.38 -2.91 20.49
CA ALA A 28 -29.19 -3.71 20.22
C ALA A 28 -28.83 -3.63 18.73
N LYS A 29 -27.58 -3.29 18.42
CA LYS A 29 -27.03 -3.29 17.05
C LYS A 29 -25.64 -3.89 17.04
N THR A 30 -25.17 -4.33 15.88
CA THR A 30 -23.79 -4.79 15.67
C THR A 30 -23.08 -3.83 14.72
N LEU A 31 -22.01 -3.22 15.21
CA LEU A 31 -21.07 -2.49 14.36
C LEU A 31 -20.08 -3.48 13.76
N THR A 32 -19.85 -3.41 12.45
CA THR A 32 -18.79 -4.16 11.77
C THR A 32 -17.90 -3.19 10.99
N VAL A 33 -16.58 -3.36 11.13
CA VAL A 33 -15.56 -2.61 10.41
C VAL A 33 -14.69 -3.59 9.64
N GLU A 34 -14.52 -3.35 8.35
CA GLU A 34 -13.80 -4.22 7.42
C GLU A 34 -12.75 -3.41 6.65
N ASN A 35 -11.58 -3.99 6.45
CA ASN A 35 -10.64 -3.49 5.44
C ASN A 35 -11.01 -4.11 4.08
N VAL A 36 -11.58 -3.31 3.19
CA VAL A 36 -12.06 -3.74 1.88
C VAL A 36 -11.13 -3.36 0.74
N LEU A 37 -9.95 -2.80 1.06
CA LEU A 37 -8.92 -2.44 0.09
C LEU A 37 -8.50 -3.65 -0.76
N ASP A 38 -8.58 -3.51 -2.08
CA ASP A 38 -7.89 -4.39 -3.03
C ASP A 38 -6.43 -3.93 -3.17
N ALA A 39 -5.57 -4.43 -2.28
CA ALA A 39 -4.19 -3.99 -2.17
C ALA A 39 -3.31 -4.51 -3.31
N LYS A 40 -2.23 -3.78 -3.57
CA LYS A 40 -1.28 -4.08 -4.64
C LYS A 40 0.11 -4.41 -4.08
N PRO A 41 0.85 -5.37 -4.69
CA PRO A 41 2.10 -5.86 -4.12
C PRO A 41 3.34 -5.00 -4.44
N LEU A 42 3.22 -3.98 -5.29
CA LEU A 42 4.29 -3.03 -5.60
C LEU A 42 3.93 -1.61 -5.15
N VAL A 43 4.91 -0.91 -4.56
CA VAL A 43 4.76 0.47 -4.06
C VAL A 43 4.72 1.43 -5.23
N GLN A 44 5.70 1.30 -6.13
CA GLN A 44 5.92 2.17 -7.28
C GLN A 44 6.42 1.33 -8.45
N SER A 45 6.12 1.77 -9.66
CA SER A 45 6.69 1.23 -10.88
C SER A 45 6.75 2.31 -11.96
N GLY A 46 7.53 2.07 -13.00
CA GLY A 46 7.62 2.98 -14.12
C GLY A 46 8.50 2.46 -15.24
N THR A 47 8.80 3.34 -16.18
CA THR A 47 9.69 3.08 -17.31
C THR A 47 10.87 4.05 -17.30
N PHE A 48 11.94 3.68 -18.00
CA PHE A 48 13.05 4.57 -18.32
C PHE A 48 13.46 4.35 -19.78
N LYS A 49 14.08 5.34 -20.40
CA LYS A 49 14.52 5.29 -21.80
C LYS A 49 15.63 6.31 -22.07
N GLY A 50 16.37 6.11 -23.16
CA GLY A 50 17.31 7.11 -23.66
C GLY A 50 16.61 8.29 -24.33
N THR A 51 17.38 9.31 -24.71
CA THR A 51 16.86 10.57 -25.27
C THR A 51 16.77 10.58 -26.80
N GLY A 52 17.32 9.56 -27.47
CA GLY A 52 17.35 9.46 -28.93
C GLY A 52 16.08 8.91 -29.59
N THR A 53 16.16 8.71 -30.90
CA THR A 53 15.14 8.00 -31.70
C THR A 53 15.87 6.93 -32.55
N PRO A 54 15.71 5.62 -32.27
CA PRO A 54 14.92 5.04 -31.17
C PRO A 54 15.46 5.43 -29.79
N PRO A 55 14.63 5.38 -28.72
CA PRO A 55 14.98 5.88 -27.39
C PRO A 55 15.83 4.88 -26.59
N VAL A 56 16.90 4.40 -27.21
CA VAL A 56 17.91 3.52 -26.61
C VAL A 56 18.94 4.35 -25.85
N ILE A 57 19.56 3.74 -24.85
CA ILE A 57 20.69 4.31 -24.12
C ILE A 57 21.96 3.81 -24.81
N LEU A 58 22.57 4.66 -25.63
CA LEU A 58 23.80 4.34 -26.35
C LEU A 58 25.02 4.28 -25.42
N PRO A 59 26.11 3.62 -25.82
CA PRO A 59 27.38 3.67 -25.09
C PRO A 59 27.79 5.10 -24.72
N GLY A 60 28.16 5.31 -23.45
CA GLY A 60 28.49 6.61 -22.87
C GLY A 60 27.30 7.39 -22.31
N GLN A 61 26.06 7.05 -22.69
CA GLN A 61 24.86 7.73 -22.19
C GLN A 61 24.41 7.23 -20.81
N SER A 62 23.57 8.01 -20.15
CA SER A 62 22.98 7.66 -18.86
C SER A 62 21.52 8.07 -18.80
N VAL A 63 20.76 7.39 -17.95
CA VAL A 63 19.38 7.74 -17.58
C VAL A 63 19.26 7.70 -16.06
N SER A 64 18.42 8.59 -15.51
CA SER A 64 18.13 8.61 -14.08
C SER A 64 16.64 8.69 -13.82
N PHE A 65 16.20 8.12 -12.71
CA PHE A 65 14.85 8.27 -12.18
C PHE A 65 14.86 8.15 -10.66
N SER A 66 13.81 8.65 -10.03
CA SER A 66 13.72 8.70 -8.57
C SER A 66 12.51 7.93 -8.06
N PHE A 67 12.63 7.37 -6.86
CA PHE A 67 11.57 6.60 -6.21
C PHE A 67 11.68 6.70 -4.68
N SER A 68 10.58 6.48 -3.97
CA SER A 68 10.60 6.29 -2.52
C SER A 68 10.80 4.82 -2.18
N ALA A 69 11.56 4.55 -1.12
CA ALA A 69 11.68 3.21 -0.55
C ALA A 69 12.00 3.24 0.95
N ALA A 70 11.43 2.29 1.67
CA ALA A 70 11.73 1.98 3.07
C ALA A 70 12.68 0.79 3.20
N LYS A 71 13.03 0.45 4.45
CA LYS A 71 13.85 -0.73 4.76
C LYS A 71 13.23 -2.00 4.19
N ASN A 72 14.09 -2.95 3.84
CA ASN A 72 13.75 -4.26 3.30
C ASN A 72 13.04 -4.28 1.94
N GLN A 73 12.66 -3.13 1.37
CA GLN A 73 12.20 -3.07 -0.01
C GLN A 73 13.36 -3.29 -0.99
N ARG A 74 13.02 -3.64 -2.23
CA ARG A 74 13.96 -3.91 -3.31
C ARG A 74 13.58 -3.09 -4.53
N LEU A 75 14.61 -2.57 -5.20
CA LEU A 75 14.49 -2.06 -6.56
C LEU A 75 14.80 -3.20 -7.53
N THR A 76 13.94 -3.41 -8.52
CA THR A 76 14.24 -4.27 -9.65
C THR A 76 13.95 -3.53 -10.95
N PHE A 77 14.68 -3.88 -12.00
CA PHE A 77 14.50 -3.33 -13.35
C PHE A 77 14.92 -4.35 -14.41
N ALA A 78 14.45 -4.15 -15.64
CA ALA A 78 14.88 -4.94 -16.79
C ALA A 78 14.99 -4.05 -18.04
N THR A 79 16.06 -4.24 -18.82
CA THR A 79 16.29 -3.62 -20.14
C THR A 79 17.07 -4.57 -21.04
N MET A 80 16.82 -4.53 -22.35
CA MET A 80 17.46 -5.39 -23.33
C MET A 80 18.96 -5.10 -23.46
N TYR A 81 19.77 -6.14 -23.64
CA TYR A 81 21.06 -6.04 -24.32
C TYR A 81 20.77 -5.91 -25.83
N GLY A 82 20.82 -4.69 -26.36
CA GLY A 82 20.20 -4.36 -27.65
C GLY A 82 20.83 -5.03 -28.87
N TRP A 83 22.06 -5.54 -28.77
CA TRP A 83 22.75 -6.31 -29.83
C TRP A 83 22.89 -7.79 -29.47
N SER A 84 21.81 -8.36 -28.92
CA SER A 84 21.63 -9.79 -28.68
C SER A 84 20.26 -10.25 -29.17
N ASN A 85 20.05 -11.56 -29.32
CA ASN A 85 18.77 -12.09 -29.77
C ASN A 85 17.67 -11.93 -28.71
N ASP A 86 17.99 -12.20 -27.45
CA ASP A 86 17.05 -12.18 -26.33
C ASP A 86 17.74 -11.99 -24.95
N LEU A 87 18.94 -11.39 -24.89
CA LEU A 87 19.58 -11.14 -23.61
C LEU A 87 19.08 -9.83 -22.98
N PHE A 88 19.06 -9.78 -21.64
CA PHE A 88 18.63 -8.60 -20.90
C PHE A 88 19.46 -8.37 -19.62
N PHE A 89 19.60 -7.11 -19.24
CA PHE A 89 20.18 -6.71 -17.96
C PHE A 89 19.09 -6.59 -16.91
N ALA A 90 19.32 -7.21 -15.76
CA ALA A 90 18.50 -7.04 -14.57
C ALA A 90 19.32 -7.34 -13.31
N PRO A 91 18.98 -6.74 -12.15
CA PRO A 91 19.54 -7.19 -10.89
C PRO A 91 19.17 -8.64 -10.60
N ALA A 92 20.02 -9.38 -9.88
CA ALA A 92 19.67 -10.71 -9.39
C ALA A 92 18.40 -10.69 -8.53
N ASN A 93 17.56 -11.73 -8.60
CA ASN A 93 16.40 -11.85 -7.74
C ASN A 93 16.83 -11.85 -6.25
N PRO A 94 16.10 -11.18 -5.32
CA PRO A 94 14.83 -10.46 -5.50
C PRO A 94 14.99 -8.94 -5.78
N GLY A 95 16.11 -8.51 -6.34
CA GLY A 95 16.41 -7.11 -6.66
C GLY A 95 17.48 -6.47 -5.79
N ILE A 96 17.80 -5.21 -6.09
CA ILE A 96 18.80 -4.39 -5.41
C ILE A 96 18.32 -4.04 -4.00
N ARG A 97 19.16 -4.27 -3.00
CA ARG A 97 18.95 -3.77 -1.64
C ARG A 97 19.12 -2.25 -1.61
N LEU A 98 18.17 -1.56 -0.99
CA LEU A 98 18.19 -0.10 -0.87
C LEU A 98 18.67 0.39 0.51
N TYR A 99 18.60 -0.49 1.50
CA TYR A 99 19.13 -0.29 2.85
C TYR A 99 19.90 -1.54 3.29
N ASP A 100 20.94 -1.32 4.07
CA ASP A 100 21.69 -2.39 4.74
C ASP A 100 20.95 -2.92 5.99
N ASP A 101 21.55 -3.89 6.67
CA ASP A 101 20.96 -4.51 7.88
C ASP A 101 20.88 -3.54 9.08
N SER A 102 21.68 -2.47 9.08
CA SER A 102 21.61 -1.40 10.08
C SER A 102 20.49 -0.39 9.80
N GLY A 103 19.88 -0.46 8.61
CA GLY A 103 18.89 0.51 8.14
C GLY A 103 19.52 1.77 7.54
N THR A 104 20.81 1.74 7.19
CA THR A 104 21.50 2.83 6.50
C THR A 104 21.21 2.74 4.99
N PRO A 105 20.88 3.87 4.32
CA PRO A 105 20.69 3.89 2.87
C PRO A 105 21.95 3.42 2.13
N ILE A 106 21.78 2.53 1.16
CA ILE A 106 22.86 2.11 0.27
C ILE A 106 23.03 3.19 -0.81
N THR A 107 24.23 3.74 -0.92
CA THR A 107 24.58 4.77 -1.92
C THR A 107 25.89 4.41 -2.63
N GLY A 108 26.15 5.06 -3.76
CA GLY A 108 27.31 4.77 -4.61
C GLY A 108 27.05 3.65 -5.61
N ASP A 109 28.13 3.01 -6.05
CA ASP A 109 28.11 1.98 -7.10
C ASP A 109 27.51 0.66 -6.59
N VAL A 110 26.44 0.19 -7.26
CA VAL A 110 25.77 -1.08 -7.02
C VAL A 110 25.80 -2.00 -8.25
N SER A 111 26.65 -1.71 -9.24
CA SER A 111 26.76 -2.44 -10.51
C SER A 111 27.03 -3.93 -10.33
N ALA A 112 27.70 -4.33 -9.24
CA ALA A 112 27.96 -5.73 -8.91
C ALA A 112 26.67 -6.57 -8.69
N GLN A 113 25.54 -5.93 -8.42
CA GLN A 113 24.24 -6.59 -8.26
C GLN A 113 23.53 -6.82 -9.61
N ILE A 114 24.02 -6.21 -10.70
CA ILE A 114 23.46 -6.35 -12.04
C ILE A 114 24.05 -7.57 -12.72
N LYS A 115 23.17 -8.35 -13.35
CA LYS A 115 23.51 -9.56 -14.10
C LYS A 115 23.03 -9.44 -15.54
N LEU A 116 23.67 -10.22 -16.40
CA LEU A 116 23.19 -10.45 -17.77
C LEU A 116 22.42 -11.77 -17.76
N TRP A 117 21.25 -11.76 -18.36
CA TRP A 117 20.34 -12.90 -18.39
C TRP A 117 20.01 -13.26 -19.82
N ASP A 118 19.89 -14.56 -20.06
CA ASP A 118 19.34 -15.16 -21.26
C ASP A 118 17.84 -15.41 -21.04
N ASN A 119 16.99 -14.94 -21.95
CA ASN A 119 15.54 -15.14 -21.87
C ASN A 119 15.13 -16.58 -22.18
N GLY A 120 15.92 -17.29 -22.99
CA GLY A 120 15.69 -18.65 -23.43
C GLY A 120 14.68 -18.78 -24.57
N SER A 121 14.36 -17.69 -25.28
CA SER A 121 13.38 -17.68 -26.37
C SER A 121 14.03 -17.78 -27.75
N ARG A 122 15.31 -17.39 -27.90
CA ARG A 122 16.04 -17.37 -29.17
C ARG A 122 17.36 -18.13 -29.09
N VAL A 123 17.80 -18.60 -30.25
CA VAL A 123 19.13 -19.17 -30.42
C VAL A 123 20.14 -18.01 -30.45
N ASN A 124 21.10 -18.00 -29.53
CA ASN A 124 22.06 -16.90 -29.47
C ASN A 124 23.04 -16.92 -30.63
N GLN A 125 23.27 -15.74 -31.20
CA GLN A 125 24.37 -15.43 -32.08
C GLN A 125 25.47 -14.69 -31.31
N ALA A 126 26.68 -14.64 -31.88
CA ALA A 126 27.75 -13.81 -31.32
C ALA A 126 27.27 -12.35 -31.17
N PRO A 127 27.39 -11.75 -29.98
CA PRO A 127 26.83 -10.44 -29.70
C PRO A 127 27.49 -9.36 -30.57
N GLY A 128 26.70 -8.39 -31.04
CA GLY A 128 27.21 -7.28 -31.85
C GLY A 128 26.19 -6.75 -32.86
N MET A 129 26.55 -5.64 -33.52
CA MET A 129 25.63 -4.92 -34.42
C MET A 129 25.15 -5.75 -35.63
N SER A 130 25.81 -6.86 -35.95
CA SER A 130 25.41 -7.79 -37.01
C SER A 130 24.40 -8.87 -36.58
N VAL A 131 24.00 -8.91 -35.30
CA VAL A 131 22.99 -9.85 -34.82
C VAL A 131 21.68 -9.63 -35.58
N THR A 132 21.05 -10.74 -35.98
CA THR A 132 19.72 -10.68 -36.61
C THR A 132 18.67 -10.65 -35.52
N HIS A 133 17.86 -9.59 -35.48
CA HIS A 133 16.85 -9.41 -34.45
C HIS A 133 15.43 -9.76 -34.96
N PRO A 134 14.66 -10.61 -34.26
CA PRO A 134 15.03 -11.34 -33.04
C PRO A 134 15.82 -12.63 -33.34
N GLY A 135 15.96 -13.04 -34.61
CA GLY A 135 16.69 -14.24 -35.01
C GLY A 135 15.85 -15.52 -34.88
N THR A 136 16.53 -16.67 -34.78
CA THR A 136 15.88 -17.99 -34.80
C THR A 136 15.28 -18.33 -33.44
N VAL A 137 14.03 -18.81 -33.44
CA VAL A 137 13.34 -19.29 -32.23
C VAL A 137 13.99 -20.56 -31.71
N GLU A 138 14.10 -20.69 -30.39
CA GLU A 138 14.46 -21.97 -29.77
C GLU A 138 13.46 -23.07 -30.10
N ALA A 139 13.94 -24.23 -30.55
CA ALA A 139 13.06 -25.37 -30.86
C ALA A 139 12.30 -25.86 -29.63
N THR A 140 12.88 -25.66 -28.45
CA THR A 140 12.24 -25.86 -27.15
C THR A 140 12.62 -24.68 -26.27
N PRO A 141 11.67 -23.84 -25.83
CA PRO A 141 11.97 -22.71 -24.97
C PRO A 141 12.76 -23.13 -23.74
N ARG A 142 13.82 -22.38 -23.43
CA ARG A 142 14.66 -22.61 -22.26
C ARG A 142 14.16 -21.77 -21.08
N ASN A 143 14.63 -22.12 -19.89
CA ASN A 143 14.42 -21.29 -18.71
C ASN A 143 15.40 -20.12 -18.70
N ILE A 144 15.01 -19.03 -18.06
CA ILE A 144 15.86 -17.86 -17.84
C ILE A 144 17.10 -18.28 -17.05
N LYS A 145 18.27 -17.84 -17.51
CA LYS A 145 19.56 -18.24 -16.96
C LYS A 145 20.56 -17.08 -16.97
N GLU A 146 21.39 -16.96 -15.93
CA GLU A 146 22.48 -15.97 -15.91
C GLU A 146 23.56 -16.31 -16.96
N VAL A 147 24.01 -15.29 -17.67
CA VAL A 147 25.20 -15.33 -18.55
C VAL A 147 26.39 -14.74 -17.78
N ALA A 148 27.11 -15.59 -17.03
CA ALA A 148 28.17 -15.15 -16.13
C ALA A 148 29.52 -14.82 -16.82
N ALA A 149 29.78 -15.44 -17.98
CA ALA A 149 30.99 -15.24 -18.79
C ALA A 149 30.86 -15.78 -20.21
N MET A 150 30.05 -16.82 -20.39
CA MET A 150 29.80 -17.46 -21.67
C MET A 150 28.35 -17.92 -21.70
N ASP A 151 27.68 -17.78 -22.85
CA ASP A 151 26.34 -18.32 -23.05
C ASP A 151 26.38 -19.83 -23.37
N ASP A 152 25.20 -20.44 -23.51
CA ASP A 152 25.08 -21.87 -23.86
C ASP A 152 25.55 -22.20 -25.30
N TYR A 153 25.90 -21.18 -26.07
CA TYR A 153 26.32 -21.27 -27.48
C TYR A 153 27.82 -21.00 -27.68
N GLY A 154 28.56 -20.74 -26.61
CA GLY A 154 30.01 -20.56 -26.63
C GLY A 154 30.47 -19.11 -26.87
N HIS A 155 29.57 -18.14 -26.83
CA HIS A 155 29.92 -16.73 -27.00
C HIS A 155 30.32 -16.11 -25.66
N ALA A 156 31.45 -15.40 -25.64
CA ALA A 156 31.98 -14.78 -24.45
C ALA A 156 31.34 -13.41 -24.17
N PHE A 157 31.09 -13.15 -22.90
CA PHE A 157 30.54 -11.89 -22.38
C PHE A 157 31.39 -11.38 -21.21
N LEU A 158 31.64 -10.07 -21.22
CA LEU A 158 32.13 -9.37 -20.05
C LEU A 158 31.07 -9.40 -18.93
N PRO A 159 31.49 -9.35 -17.65
CA PRO A 159 30.56 -9.17 -16.54
C PRO A 159 29.66 -7.95 -16.77
N ALA A 160 28.37 -8.07 -16.42
CA ALA A 160 27.39 -7.00 -16.63
C ALA A 160 27.82 -5.66 -15.98
N SER A 161 28.51 -5.70 -14.83
CA SER A 161 29.05 -4.52 -14.17
C SER A 161 30.11 -3.76 -14.98
N GLN A 162 30.75 -4.39 -15.96
CA GLN A 162 31.67 -3.72 -16.90
C GLN A 162 30.95 -3.08 -18.08
N LEU A 163 29.68 -3.41 -18.31
CA LEU A 163 28.88 -2.88 -19.42
C LEU A 163 27.87 -1.84 -18.93
N MET A 164 27.28 -2.07 -17.75
CA MET A 164 26.29 -1.23 -17.11
C MET A 164 26.80 -0.78 -15.74
N ASN A 165 26.99 0.53 -15.60
CA ASN A 165 27.24 1.13 -14.29
C ASN A 165 25.92 1.58 -13.69
N VAL A 166 25.63 1.16 -12.46
CA VAL A 166 24.44 1.54 -11.71
C VAL A 166 24.84 2.17 -10.40
N THR A 167 24.41 3.40 -10.16
CA THR A 167 24.69 4.12 -8.92
C THR A 167 23.41 4.56 -8.23
N LEU A 168 23.41 4.52 -6.89
CA LEU A 168 22.33 5.04 -6.05
C LEU A 168 22.78 6.31 -5.32
N ALA A 169 21.94 7.34 -5.36
CA ALA A 169 22.00 8.49 -4.46
C ALA A 169 20.82 8.43 -3.49
N TYR A 170 21.04 8.80 -2.24
CA TYR A 170 19.98 8.98 -1.25
C TYR A 170 19.71 10.48 -1.07
N ASP A 171 18.53 10.92 -1.49
CA ASP A 171 18.16 12.33 -1.54
C ASP A 171 17.46 12.80 -0.25
N GLY A 172 17.50 11.97 0.80
CA GLY A 172 16.77 12.19 2.04
C GLY A 172 15.31 11.78 1.96
N ASN A 173 14.64 11.75 3.12
CA ASN A 173 13.21 11.48 3.22
C ASN A 173 12.72 10.20 2.50
N SER A 174 13.54 9.14 2.49
CA SER A 174 13.26 7.86 1.80
C SER A 174 13.33 7.92 0.28
N MET A 175 13.74 9.04 -0.31
CA MET A 175 13.92 9.18 -1.75
C MET A 175 15.31 8.71 -2.17
N PHE A 176 15.33 7.94 -3.25
CA PHE A 176 16.54 7.56 -3.95
C PHE A 176 16.48 8.05 -5.39
N THR A 177 17.63 8.38 -5.95
CA THR A 177 17.82 8.52 -7.38
C THR A 177 18.79 7.45 -7.85
N ILE A 178 18.35 6.63 -8.81
CA ILE A 178 19.21 5.69 -9.52
C ILE A 178 19.71 6.34 -10.80
N THR A 179 20.97 6.11 -11.13
CA THR A 179 21.54 6.42 -12.44
C THR A 179 22.05 5.13 -13.06
N ILE A 180 21.57 4.85 -14.27
CA ILE A 180 22.03 3.73 -15.12
C ILE A 180 22.84 4.33 -16.26
N LYS A 181 24.12 3.98 -16.32
CA LYS A 181 25.04 4.40 -17.38
C LYS A 181 25.41 3.20 -18.24
N ASN A 182 25.28 3.36 -19.55
CA ASN A 182 25.86 2.44 -20.50
C ASN A 182 27.34 2.77 -20.66
N GLN A 183 28.21 1.85 -20.21
CA GLN A 183 29.66 1.97 -20.30
C GLN A 183 30.28 0.88 -21.17
N SER A 184 29.48 0.22 -22.01
CA SER A 184 29.92 -0.86 -22.90
C SER A 184 30.81 -0.38 -24.07
N GLY A 185 30.92 0.92 -24.30
CA GLY A 185 31.64 1.51 -25.43
C GLY A 185 33.12 1.12 -25.49
N GLY A 186 33.59 0.68 -26.65
CA GLY A 186 34.95 0.23 -26.88
C GLY A 186 35.28 -1.15 -26.28
N THR A 187 34.30 -1.84 -25.70
CA THR A 187 34.47 -3.22 -25.22
C THR A 187 34.12 -4.24 -26.32
N ALA A 188 34.50 -5.50 -26.13
CA ALA A 188 34.09 -6.59 -27.02
C ALA A 188 32.57 -6.88 -27.00
N ASN A 189 31.85 -6.36 -25.99
CA ASN A 189 30.42 -6.50 -25.80
C ASN A 189 29.73 -5.11 -25.81
N GLU A 190 30.22 -4.19 -26.64
CA GLU A 190 29.53 -2.91 -26.89
C GLU A 190 28.08 -3.17 -27.30
N THR A 191 27.12 -2.46 -26.71
CA THR A 191 25.71 -2.63 -27.03
C THR A 191 24.87 -1.43 -26.57
N PRO A 192 23.81 -1.04 -27.29
CA PRO A 192 22.80 -0.13 -26.75
C PRO A 192 21.90 -0.84 -25.72
N PHE A 193 21.32 -0.10 -24.77
CA PHE A 193 20.26 -0.61 -23.90
C PHE A 193 18.90 -0.13 -24.38
N SER A 194 17.89 -0.99 -24.38
CA SER A 194 16.52 -0.57 -24.75
C SER A 194 15.87 0.32 -23.68
N PRO A 195 14.70 0.91 -23.97
CA PRO A 195 13.77 1.27 -22.90
C PRO A 195 13.55 0.10 -21.94
N GLY A 196 13.44 0.41 -20.66
CA GLY A 196 13.26 -0.58 -19.61
C GLY A 196 12.10 -0.25 -18.69
N VAL A 197 11.85 -1.16 -17.75
CA VAL A 197 10.88 -1.01 -16.67
C VAL A 197 11.58 -1.08 -15.32
N TRP A 198 10.95 -0.54 -14.27
CA TRP A 198 11.41 -0.69 -12.90
C TRP A 198 10.23 -0.82 -11.92
N ALA A 199 10.49 -1.40 -10.75
CA ALA A 199 9.52 -1.53 -9.67
C ALA A 199 10.17 -1.52 -8.28
N ILE A 200 9.39 -1.03 -7.30
CA ILE A 200 9.70 -1.09 -5.87
C ILE A 200 8.71 -2.04 -5.19
N SER A 201 9.25 -3.07 -4.55
CA SER A 201 8.47 -4.08 -3.83
C SER A 201 7.81 -3.51 -2.57
N TYR A 202 6.60 -3.97 -2.20
CA TYR A 202 6.15 -3.87 -0.81
C TYR A 202 6.81 -4.88 0.10
N VAL A 203 6.88 -4.54 1.38
CA VAL A 203 7.20 -5.46 2.49
C VAL A 203 6.04 -5.46 3.47
N ALA A 204 5.55 -6.64 3.82
CA ALA A 204 4.57 -6.81 4.89
C ALA A 204 4.87 -8.11 5.66
N GLY A 205 4.72 -8.08 6.99
CA GLY A 205 5.05 -9.24 7.83
C GLY A 205 6.51 -9.70 7.71
N GLY A 206 7.42 -8.78 7.35
CA GLY A 206 8.84 -9.08 7.10
C GLY A 206 9.17 -9.66 5.72
N ASN A 207 8.17 -9.92 4.87
CA ASN A 207 8.37 -10.54 3.56
C ASN A 207 8.04 -9.59 2.41
N LEU A 208 8.73 -9.76 1.28
CA LEU A 208 8.37 -9.11 0.02
C LEU A 208 7.03 -9.67 -0.48
N LEU A 209 6.07 -8.81 -0.82
CA LEU A 209 4.77 -9.27 -1.32
C LEU A 209 4.86 -9.88 -2.73
N LEU A 210 5.78 -9.38 -3.55
CA LEU A 210 6.10 -9.90 -4.87
C LEU A 210 7.61 -9.77 -5.09
N PRO A 211 8.41 -10.79 -4.70
CA PRO A 211 9.87 -10.72 -4.72
C PRO A 211 10.49 -10.71 -6.13
N GLU A 212 9.77 -11.24 -7.12
CA GLU A 212 10.28 -11.51 -8.46
C GLU A 212 9.31 -10.98 -9.52
N PRO A 213 9.02 -9.67 -9.56
CA PRO A 213 7.96 -9.17 -10.44
C PRO A 213 8.34 -9.25 -11.93
N LEU A 214 9.61 -9.15 -12.28
CA LEU A 214 10.01 -9.10 -13.70
C LEU A 214 10.31 -10.48 -14.30
N TYR A 215 10.97 -11.33 -13.51
CA TYR A 215 11.43 -12.65 -13.90
C TYR A 215 11.83 -13.47 -12.67
N SER A 216 11.93 -14.79 -12.84
CA SER A 216 12.47 -15.73 -11.87
C SER A 216 13.58 -16.55 -12.51
N GLU A 217 14.77 -16.58 -11.91
CA GLU A 217 15.86 -17.44 -12.34
C GLU A 217 15.44 -18.91 -12.41
N GLY A 218 15.82 -19.60 -13.49
CA GLY A 218 15.52 -21.02 -13.67
C GLY A 218 14.05 -21.33 -13.99
N LYS A 219 13.23 -20.31 -14.29
CA LYS A 219 11.84 -20.46 -14.76
C LYS A 219 11.68 -20.02 -16.21
N ALA A 220 10.60 -20.47 -16.84
CA ALA A 220 10.23 -19.99 -18.16
C ALA A 220 9.94 -18.48 -18.13
N THR A 221 10.31 -17.80 -19.21
CA THR A 221 9.98 -16.38 -19.42
C THR A 221 8.48 -16.13 -19.54
N THR A 222 8.07 -14.89 -19.28
CA THR A 222 6.73 -14.39 -19.61
C THR A 222 6.74 -13.70 -20.97
N GLU A 223 5.61 -13.65 -21.66
CA GLU A 223 5.48 -12.90 -22.91
C GLU A 223 5.93 -11.44 -22.73
N ALA A 224 5.55 -10.80 -21.61
CA ALA A 224 5.91 -9.42 -21.33
C ALA A 224 7.43 -9.19 -21.20
N LEU A 225 8.16 -10.13 -20.60
CA LEU A 225 9.63 -10.04 -20.50
C LEU A 225 10.29 -10.36 -21.86
N THR A 226 9.79 -11.36 -22.57
CA THR A 226 10.30 -11.71 -23.91
C THR A 226 10.19 -10.53 -24.87
N ARG A 227 9.14 -9.71 -24.78
CA ARG A 227 9.01 -8.48 -25.58
C ARG A 227 10.10 -7.43 -25.29
N ILE A 228 10.55 -7.33 -24.04
CA ILE A 228 11.73 -6.51 -23.69
C ILE A 228 12.98 -7.16 -24.28
N ALA A 229 13.20 -8.44 -24.00
CA ALA A 229 14.42 -9.15 -24.35
C ALA A 229 14.67 -9.23 -25.86
N GLU A 230 13.63 -9.40 -26.69
CA GLU A 230 13.78 -9.60 -28.13
C GLU A 230 13.74 -8.30 -28.95
N ALA A 231 13.00 -7.29 -28.46
CA ALA A 231 12.65 -6.11 -29.25
C ALA A 231 12.79 -4.78 -28.50
N GLY A 232 13.13 -4.81 -27.20
CA GLY A 232 13.17 -3.61 -26.36
C GLY A 232 11.80 -2.98 -26.11
N ASP A 233 10.70 -3.70 -26.39
CA ASP A 233 9.33 -3.24 -26.17
C ASP A 233 8.91 -3.49 -24.73
N ASN A 234 8.96 -2.43 -23.92
CA ASN A 234 8.62 -2.46 -22.51
C ASN A 234 7.12 -2.24 -22.22
N SER A 235 6.28 -2.03 -23.24
CA SER A 235 4.87 -1.66 -23.06
C SER A 235 4.05 -2.73 -22.32
N PRO A 236 4.14 -4.04 -22.66
CA PRO A 236 3.38 -5.07 -21.97
C PRO A 236 3.78 -5.22 -20.50
N MET A 237 5.09 -5.20 -20.22
CA MET A 237 5.61 -5.30 -18.85
C MET A 237 5.25 -4.07 -18.02
N SER A 238 5.35 -2.87 -18.61
CA SER A 238 4.92 -1.63 -17.94
C SER A 238 3.44 -1.66 -17.58
N THR A 239 2.59 -2.19 -18.46
CA THR A 239 1.14 -2.33 -18.21
C THR A 239 0.88 -3.31 -17.06
N TRP A 240 1.57 -4.45 -17.07
CA TRP A 240 1.47 -5.44 -16.00
C TRP A 240 1.94 -4.86 -14.65
N LEU A 241 3.11 -4.23 -14.59
CA LEU A 241 3.62 -3.59 -13.37
C LEU A 241 2.68 -2.52 -12.83
N ALA A 242 2.12 -1.68 -13.71
CA ALA A 242 1.14 -0.68 -13.31
C ALA A 242 -0.10 -1.34 -12.66
N SER A 243 -0.57 -2.48 -13.17
CA SER A 243 -1.68 -3.24 -12.56
C SER A 243 -1.34 -3.83 -11.18
N GLN A 244 -0.06 -4.07 -10.91
CA GLN A 244 0.46 -4.57 -9.64
C GLN A 244 0.94 -3.47 -8.69
N THR A 245 0.84 -2.20 -9.10
CA THR A 245 1.29 -1.04 -8.33
C THR A 245 0.13 -0.31 -7.70
N GLY A 246 0.25 0.05 -6.43
CA GLY A 246 -0.78 0.80 -5.73
C GLY A 246 -0.54 0.84 -4.23
N ILE A 247 -1.61 0.94 -3.46
CA ILE A 247 -1.51 0.98 -2.00
C ILE A 247 -1.64 -0.41 -1.38
N PHE A 248 -0.86 -0.64 -0.33
CA PHE A 248 -1.08 -1.69 0.65
C PHE A 248 -1.12 -1.01 2.01
N THR A 249 -2.20 -1.17 2.77
CA THR A 249 -2.26 -0.63 4.13
C THR A 249 -3.13 -1.54 5.01
N PRO A 250 -2.58 -2.06 6.13
CA PRO A 250 -3.43 -2.62 7.18
C PRO A 250 -4.09 -1.49 7.96
N LEU A 251 -5.26 -1.75 8.55
CA LEU A 251 -5.87 -0.85 9.52
C LEU A 251 -5.47 -1.32 10.92
N SER A 252 -5.04 -0.41 11.80
CA SER A 252 -4.73 -0.80 13.19
C SER A 252 -5.98 -1.32 13.92
N PRO A 253 -5.84 -1.83 15.16
CA PRO A 253 -7.00 -2.04 16.02
C PRO A 253 -7.96 -0.85 15.97
N VAL A 254 -9.25 -1.14 15.82
CA VAL A 254 -10.28 -0.13 15.64
C VAL A 254 -10.74 0.35 17.01
N LEU A 255 -10.54 1.64 17.29
CA LEU A 255 -11.15 2.30 18.43
C LEU A 255 -12.60 2.61 18.11
N VAL A 256 -13.53 2.17 18.97
CA VAL A 256 -14.96 2.45 18.86
C VAL A 256 -15.44 3.11 20.14
N VAL A 257 -16.19 4.19 20.02
CA VAL A 257 -16.74 4.95 21.14
C VAL A 257 -18.22 5.17 20.95
N VAL A 258 -19.02 4.81 21.95
CA VAL A 258 -20.43 5.22 22.05
C VAL A 258 -20.49 6.39 23.03
N TYR A 259 -21.09 7.50 22.61
CA TYR A 259 -21.17 8.70 23.44
C TYR A 259 -22.44 9.52 23.16
N ASN A 260 -22.72 10.48 24.04
CA ASN A 260 -23.72 11.50 23.86
C ASN A 260 -23.03 12.87 23.76
N GLY A 261 -23.29 13.60 22.68
CA GLY A 261 -22.67 14.90 22.41
C GLY A 261 -22.77 15.26 20.93
N THR A 262 -22.27 16.45 20.58
CA THR A 262 -22.30 16.98 19.20
C THR A 262 -20.92 17.11 18.57
N GLU A 263 -19.86 16.83 19.33
CA GLU A 263 -18.48 16.95 18.89
C GLU A 263 -17.81 15.56 18.87
N ASN A 264 -16.91 15.35 17.92
CA ASN A 264 -16.13 14.13 17.83
C ASN A 264 -15.21 14.00 19.06
N PRO A 265 -15.17 12.82 19.73
CA PRO A 265 -14.42 12.65 20.97
C PRO A 265 -12.91 12.54 20.75
N PHE A 266 -12.45 12.17 19.55
CA PHE A 266 -11.04 11.94 19.26
C PHE A 266 -10.30 13.24 18.93
N PHE A 267 -10.90 14.09 18.08
CA PHE A 267 -10.24 15.27 17.54
C PHE A 267 -11.21 16.35 17.09
N LYS A 268 -10.66 17.49 16.67
CA LYS A 268 -11.37 18.53 15.93
C LYS A 268 -10.48 19.05 14.82
N SER A 269 -11.02 19.10 13.60
CA SER A 269 -10.25 19.56 12.43
C SER A 269 -9.82 21.01 12.63
N GLY A 270 -8.56 21.31 12.28
CA GLY A 270 -7.96 22.64 12.48
C GLY A 270 -7.43 22.88 13.89
N GLU A 271 -7.56 21.93 14.81
CA GLU A 271 -6.87 21.94 16.10
C GLU A 271 -5.69 20.95 16.07
N ASN A 272 -4.66 21.21 16.89
CA ASN A 272 -3.55 20.27 17.07
C ASN A 272 -4.02 19.04 17.86
N ASP A 273 -3.26 17.94 17.75
CA ASP A 273 -3.43 16.78 18.62
C ASP A 273 -3.45 17.18 20.11
N ARG A 274 -4.40 16.64 20.87
CA ARG A 274 -4.64 17.01 22.28
C ARG A 274 -3.61 16.42 23.24
N GLY A 275 -2.72 15.54 22.77
CA GLY A 275 -1.78 14.79 23.60
C GLY A 275 -2.46 13.73 24.47
N GLU A 276 -3.70 13.34 24.13
CA GLU A 276 -4.51 12.40 24.91
C GLU A 276 -4.43 10.95 24.39
N GLY A 277 -3.58 10.68 23.39
CA GLY A 277 -3.36 9.33 22.85
C GLY A 277 -3.64 9.16 21.35
N LEU A 278 -4.17 10.18 20.67
CA LEU A 278 -4.49 10.07 19.24
C LEU A 278 -3.22 9.97 18.37
N LYS A 279 -2.15 10.68 18.73
CA LYS A 279 -0.81 10.47 18.17
C LYS A 279 -0.36 9.01 18.22
N GLU A 280 -0.53 8.31 19.33
CA GLU A 280 -0.14 6.91 19.49
C GLU A 280 -0.96 5.98 18.58
N LEU A 281 -2.24 6.28 18.40
CA LEU A 281 -3.09 5.58 17.45
C LEU A 281 -2.63 5.87 16.02
N ALA A 282 -2.48 7.13 15.64
CA ALA A 282 -2.19 7.55 14.28
C ALA A 282 -0.78 7.17 13.82
N GLN A 283 0.21 7.12 14.72
CA GLN A 283 1.59 6.80 14.38
C GLN A 283 1.95 5.32 14.55
N LYS A 284 1.33 4.64 15.52
CA LYS A 284 1.76 3.30 15.95
C LYS A 284 0.62 2.28 15.95
N GLY A 285 -0.60 2.69 15.62
CA GLY A 285 -1.78 1.86 15.71
C GLY A 285 -2.19 1.52 17.14
N ASN A 286 -1.65 2.21 18.15
CA ASN A 286 -1.96 1.94 19.54
C ASN A 286 -3.10 2.82 20.04
N ALA A 287 -4.32 2.27 20.05
CA ALA A 287 -5.51 2.95 20.53
C ALA A 287 -5.66 2.94 22.07
N ASP A 288 -4.85 2.16 22.82
CA ASP A 288 -5.09 1.91 24.24
C ASP A 288 -4.95 3.19 25.10
N VAL A 289 -4.04 4.09 24.72
CA VAL A 289 -3.81 5.37 25.41
C VAL A 289 -5.03 6.28 25.26
N LEU A 290 -5.48 6.48 24.02
CA LEU A 290 -6.68 7.29 23.73
C LEU A 290 -7.92 6.67 24.36
N ALA A 291 -8.07 5.35 24.30
CA ALA A 291 -9.18 4.63 24.91
C ALA A 291 -9.25 4.86 26.43
N ALA A 292 -8.11 4.86 27.12
CA ALA A 292 -8.04 5.13 28.55
C ALA A 292 -8.44 6.58 28.89
N ALA A 293 -7.96 7.57 28.11
CA ALA A 293 -8.33 8.97 28.30
C ALA A 293 -9.84 9.21 28.11
N LEU A 294 -10.43 8.59 27.08
CA LEU A 294 -11.85 8.75 26.75
C LEU A 294 -12.79 8.18 27.82
N LYS A 295 -12.43 7.07 28.47
CA LYS A 295 -13.24 6.48 29.56
C LYS A 295 -13.46 7.44 30.73
N MET A 296 -12.62 8.47 30.86
CA MET A 296 -12.71 9.47 31.92
C MET A 296 -13.50 10.72 31.51
N LYS A 297 -13.89 10.86 30.23
CA LYS A 297 -14.60 12.04 29.73
C LYS A 297 -16.12 11.90 29.93
N ALA A 298 -16.75 13.02 30.31
CA ALA A 298 -18.20 13.12 30.39
C ALA A 298 -18.83 12.85 29.00
N GLY A 299 -20.03 12.24 29.00
CA GLY A 299 -20.75 11.91 27.78
C GLY A 299 -20.29 10.61 27.10
N ILE A 300 -19.10 10.08 27.41
CA ILE A 300 -18.65 8.77 26.91
C ILE A 300 -19.37 7.65 27.67
N LYS A 301 -20.01 6.74 26.94
CA LYS A 301 -20.73 5.58 27.50
C LYS A 301 -19.91 4.30 27.44
N ASN A 302 -19.33 4.01 26.29
CA ASN A 302 -18.54 2.80 26.07
C ASN A 302 -17.34 3.10 25.17
N VAL A 303 -16.23 2.40 25.43
CA VAL A 303 -15.01 2.47 24.64
C VAL A 303 -14.49 1.06 24.40
N TYR A 304 -14.28 0.69 23.14
CA TYR A 304 -13.78 -0.61 22.71
C TYR A 304 -12.54 -0.45 21.85
N VAL A 305 -11.54 -1.30 22.04
CA VAL A 305 -10.39 -1.43 21.15
C VAL A 305 -10.48 -2.81 20.51
N LEU A 306 -10.88 -2.84 19.24
CA LEU A 306 -11.18 -4.07 18.52
C LEU A 306 -9.94 -4.54 17.75
N LYS A 307 -9.42 -5.70 18.12
CA LYS A 307 -8.29 -6.36 17.46
C LYS A 307 -8.81 -7.53 16.65
N GLU A 308 -8.37 -7.69 15.40
CA GLU A 308 -8.70 -8.91 14.66
C GLU A 308 -8.03 -10.11 15.35
N PRO A 309 -8.75 -11.21 15.64
CA PRO A 309 -8.16 -12.35 16.35
C PRO A 309 -6.96 -12.98 15.63
N ALA A 310 -6.96 -12.99 14.30
CA ALA A 310 -5.95 -13.68 13.50
C ALA A 310 -4.65 -12.87 13.34
N SER A 311 -4.78 -11.56 13.04
CA SER A 311 -3.63 -10.73 12.69
C SER A 311 -3.42 -9.52 13.59
N THR A 312 -4.31 -9.29 14.57
CA THR A 312 -4.41 -8.11 15.44
C THR A 312 -4.76 -6.79 14.75
N VAL A 313 -4.53 -6.69 13.43
CA VAL A 313 -4.87 -5.57 12.55
C VAL A 313 -5.96 -5.99 11.56
N LEU A 314 -6.53 -5.09 10.76
CA LEU A 314 -7.35 -5.49 9.62
C LEU A 314 -6.47 -5.47 8.36
N LEU A 315 -6.00 -6.63 7.92
CA LEU A 315 -5.24 -6.74 6.68
C LEU A 315 -6.12 -6.41 5.46
N PRO A 316 -5.58 -5.81 4.38
CA PRO A 316 -6.35 -5.58 3.16
C PRO A 316 -6.56 -6.89 2.39
N LYS A 317 -7.47 -6.86 1.41
CA LYS A 317 -7.58 -7.94 0.42
C LYS A 317 -6.32 -7.97 -0.44
N ILE A 318 -5.73 -9.14 -0.63
CA ILE A 318 -4.58 -9.31 -1.53
C ILE A 318 -4.48 -10.76 -1.98
N GLY A 319 -4.12 -11.00 -3.25
CA GLY A 319 -3.88 -12.35 -3.77
C GLY A 319 -5.08 -13.30 -3.65
N GLY A 320 -6.31 -12.77 -3.72
CA GLY A 320 -7.55 -13.53 -3.55
C GLY A 320 -7.99 -13.74 -2.09
N ASN A 321 -7.17 -13.36 -1.10
CA ASN A 321 -7.56 -13.40 0.30
C ASN A 321 -8.55 -12.29 0.64
N ALA A 322 -9.51 -12.60 1.51
CA ALA A 322 -10.41 -11.61 2.07
C ALA A 322 -9.64 -10.66 3.01
N GLY A 323 -10.10 -9.41 3.09
CA GLY A 323 -9.59 -8.46 4.05
C GLY A 323 -10.13 -8.74 5.45
N GLY A 324 -9.43 -8.20 6.44
CA GLY A 324 -9.75 -8.41 7.84
C GLY A 324 -10.96 -7.64 8.30
N LYS A 325 -11.60 -8.14 9.37
CA LYS A 325 -12.77 -7.49 9.96
C LYS A 325 -12.89 -7.70 11.46
N VAL A 326 -13.60 -6.77 12.11
CA VAL A 326 -14.03 -6.86 13.51
C VAL A 326 -15.49 -6.48 13.64
N SER A 327 -16.17 -7.08 14.61
CA SER A 327 -17.56 -6.77 14.94
C SER A 327 -17.73 -6.55 16.44
N GLN A 328 -18.60 -5.61 16.83
CA GLN A 328 -18.88 -5.29 18.22
C GLN A 328 -20.40 -5.10 18.40
N PRO A 329 -21.04 -5.92 19.26
CA PRO A 329 -22.39 -5.65 19.73
C PRO A 329 -22.42 -4.36 20.55
N LEU A 330 -23.41 -3.51 20.28
CA LEU A 330 -23.65 -2.24 20.92
C LEU A 330 -25.10 -2.18 21.44
N THR A 331 -25.28 -1.46 22.54
CA THR A 331 -26.60 -1.10 23.07
C THR A 331 -26.72 0.41 23.01
N LEU A 332 -27.64 0.91 22.19
CA LEU A 332 -27.70 2.32 21.79
C LEU A 332 -29.02 2.94 22.23
N ALA A 333 -28.96 4.02 23.01
CA ALA A 333 -30.12 4.83 23.35
C ALA A 333 -30.36 5.91 22.28
N SER A 334 -31.56 6.49 22.29
CA SER A 334 -31.87 7.64 21.41
C SER A 334 -30.89 8.79 21.66
N GLY A 335 -30.33 9.34 20.58
CA GLY A 335 -29.34 10.42 20.63
C GLY A 335 -27.88 9.97 20.81
N ASP A 336 -27.62 8.67 20.96
CA ASP A 336 -26.24 8.17 20.99
C ASP A 336 -25.56 8.32 19.63
N ARG A 337 -24.26 8.61 19.66
CA ARG A 337 -23.37 8.70 18.52
C ARG A 337 -22.28 7.64 18.64
N ILE A 338 -21.84 7.12 17.49
CA ILE A 338 -20.76 6.14 17.41
C ILE A 338 -19.60 6.77 16.65
N ALA A 339 -18.47 6.95 17.34
CA ALA A 339 -17.24 7.39 16.72
C ALA A 339 -16.29 6.19 16.53
N ILE A 340 -15.61 6.14 15.39
CA ILE A 340 -14.53 5.16 15.15
C ILE A 340 -13.22 5.84 14.77
N ALA A 341 -12.09 5.23 15.13
CA ALA A 341 -10.76 5.62 14.66
C ALA A 341 -9.85 4.41 14.44
N THR A 342 -9.03 4.43 13.39
CA THR A 342 -8.01 3.42 13.11
C THR A 342 -6.89 4.00 12.25
N MET A 343 -5.66 3.58 12.45
CA MET A 343 -4.49 4.03 11.69
C MET A 343 -4.58 3.59 10.23
N TYR A 344 -4.15 4.46 9.32
CA TYR A 344 -3.65 4.02 8.01
C TYR A 344 -2.26 3.43 8.24
N GLY A 345 -2.15 2.10 8.34
CA GLY A 345 -0.98 1.43 8.90
C GLY A 345 0.34 1.75 8.22
N PHE A 346 0.35 1.99 6.90
CA PHE A 346 1.55 2.38 6.16
C PHE A 346 1.62 3.88 5.88
N SER A 347 1.43 4.68 6.93
CA SER A 347 1.64 6.13 6.95
C SER A 347 2.49 6.53 8.16
N ASN A 348 2.88 7.80 8.23
CA ASN A 348 3.61 8.33 9.37
C ASN A 348 2.68 8.62 10.54
N ASP A 349 1.52 9.22 10.27
CA ASP A 349 0.50 9.59 11.26
C ASP A 349 -0.90 9.80 10.65
N TRP A 350 -1.22 9.13 9.53
CA TRP A 350 -2.56 9.20 8.97
C TRP A 350 -3.49 8.21 9.66
N PHE A 351 -4.75 8.62 9.87
CA PHE A 351 -5.77 7.80 10.50
C PHE A 351 -7.14 8.01 9.86
N PHE A 352 -7.90 6.94 9.77
CA PHE A 352 -9.33 6.99 9.48
C PHE A 352 -10.07 7.34 10.76
N ALA A 353 -11.03 8.25 10.66
CA ALA A 353 -11.96 8.51 11.75
C ALA A 353 -13.31 8.98 11.22
N THR A 354 -14.37 8.73 11.98
CA THR A 354 -15.62 9.46 11.77
C THR A 354 -15.41 10.95 12.05
N SER A 355 -16.22 11.81 11.45
CA SER A 355 -16.11 13.26 11.62
C SER A 355 -17.46 13.96 11.67
N GLY A 356 -17.43 15.27 11.93
CA GLY A 356 -18.63 16.05 12.13
C GLY A 356 -19.36 15.58 13.39
N ASN A 357 -20.60 15.11 13.23
CA ASN A 357 -21.40 14.59 14.32
C ASN A 357 -21.39 13.04 14.36
N ASP A 358 -20.41 12.39 13.74
CA ASP A 358 -20.22 10.93 13.74
C ASP A 358 -21.46 10.11 13.30
N ILE A 359 -21.46 8.79 13.54
CA ILE A 359 -22.55 7.90 13.12
C ILE A 359 -23.71 8.03 14.11
N ASP A 360 -24.92 8.27 13.60
CA ASP A 360 -26.14 8.26 14.40
C ASP A 360 -26.45 6.83 14.91
N GLY A 361 -26.70 6.66 16.20
CA GLY A 361 -27.03 5.36 16.78
C GLY A 361 -28.30 4.72 16.18
N ASN A 362 -29.19 5.53 15.59
CA ASN A 362 -30.38 5.05 14.89
C ASN A 362 -30.11 4.62 13.44
N ALA A 363 -28.95 4.96 12.86
CA ALA A 363 -28.60 4.56 11.49
C ALA A 363 -28.52 3.03 11.34
N SER A 364 -28.78 2.53 10.14
CA SER A 364 -28.67 1.11 9.81
C SER A 364 -28.14 0.94 8.38
N GLY A 365 -27.47 -0.19 8.12
CA GLY A 365 -26.84 -0.47 6.85
C GLY A 365 -25.42 0.07 6.74
N ASP A 366 -25.02 0.44 5.53
CA ASP A 366 -23.69 0.98 5.23
C ASP A 366 -23.59 2.44 5.71
N VAL A 367 -22.66 2.69 6.62
CA VAL A 367 -22.39 4.01 7.22
C VAL A 367 -20.96 4.48 6.92
N SER A 368 -20.29 3.88 5.93
CA SER A 368 -18.91 4.18 5.56
C SER A 368 -18.70 5.64 5.14
N GLY A 369 -19.76 6.32 4.66
CA GLY A 369 -19.72 7.73 4.30
C GLY A 369 -19.47 8.68 5.47
N ALA A 370 -19.56 8.22 6.71
CA ALA A 370 -19.21 9.01 7.89
C ALA A 370 -17.69 9.08 8.14
N VAL A 371 -16.89 8.22 7.49
CA VAL A 371 -15.45 8.09 7.71
C VAL A 371 -14.66 9.00 6.78
N GLY A 372 -13.76 9.80 7.35
CA GLY A 372 -12.72 10.55 6.66
C GLY A 372 -11.32 9.98 6.91
N LEU A 373 -10.34 10.43 6.12
CA LEU A 373 -8.92 10.16 6.32
C LEU A 373 -8.23 11.47 6.70
N TYR A 374 -7.50 11.46 7.81
CA TYR A 374 -6.90 12.64 8.41
C TYR A 374 -5.41 12.42 8.65
N ASP A 375 -4.64 13.49 8.47
CA ASP A 375 -3.28 13.65 8.93
C ASP A 375 -3.33 14.22 10.36
N ASN A 376 -2.68 13.55 11.30
CA ASN A 376 -2.66 13.96 12.70
C ASN A 376 -1.78 15.19 12.96
N GLY A 377 -0.86 15.53 12.05
CA GLY A 377 0.03 16.68 12.14
C GLY A 377 1.11 16.52 13.21
N THR A 378 1.46 15.28 13.58
CA THR A 378 2.45 14.97 14.62
C THR A 378 3.67 14.23 14.09
N ALA A 379 3.64 13.75 12.83
CA ALA A 379 4.79 13.18 12.15
C ALA A 379 4.99 13.75 10.74
N ILE A 380 6.25 13.94 10.35
CA ILE A 380 6.58 14.34 8.98
C ILE A 380 6.17 13.24 8.02
N ASP A 381 5.22 13.57 7.15
CA ASP A 381 4.78 12.79 6.00
C ASP A 381 5.92 12.23 5.12
N GLN A 382 5.78 10.96 4.76
CA GLN A 382 6.55 10.29 3.71
C GLN A 382 5.62 9.51 2.79
N PHE A 383 6.16 8.99 1.68
CA PHE A 383 5.37 8.19 0.75
C PHE A 383 4.68 7.03 1.50
N PRO A 384 3.35 6.88 1.39
CA PRO A 384 2.64 5.83 2.13
C PRO A 384 3.12 4.45 1.67
N GLY A 385 3.65 3.66 2.60
CA GLY A 385 4.23 2.35 2.29
C GLY A 385 5.70 2.36 1.89
N ALA A 386 6.37 3.51 1.87
CA ALA A 386 7.79 3.63 1.55
C ALA A 386 8.52 4.70 2.37
N GLY A 387 8.04 4.98 3.58
CA GLY A 387 8.69 5.92 4.50
C GLY A 387 9.65 5.23 5.48
N ILE A 388 10.91 5.66 5.52
CA ILE A 388 11.96 5.19 6.43
C ILE A 388 11.67 5.48 7.91
N THR A 389 10.76 6.41 8.19
CA THR A 389 10.34 6.81 9.55
C THR A 389 8.94 6.30 9.91
N GLN A 390 8.29 5.57 9.01
CA GLN A 390 6.99 4.93 9.31
C GLN A 390 7.19 3.79 10.31
N PHE A 391 6.42 3.81 11.40
CA PHE A 391 6.57 2.86 12.50
C PHE A 391 6.47 1.41 12.03
N ASN A 392 5.46 1.10 11.21
CA ASN A 392 5.20 -0.25 10.70
C ASN A 392 6.21 -0.72 9.63
N LEU A 393 7.17 0.13 9.25
CA LEU A 393 8.32 -0.21 8.39
C LEU A 393 9.65 -0.16 9.17
N ALA A 394 9.60 -0.40 10.49
CA ALA A 394 10.73 -0.32 11.41
C ALA A 394 11.42 1.06 11.43
N GLY A 395 10.62 2.11 11.20
CA GLY A 395 11.00 3.51 11.30
C GLY A 395 10.63 4.12 12.66
N THR A 396 11.16 5.30 12.92
CA THR A 396 10.75 6.14 14.06
C THR A 396 10.19 7.46 13.52
N PRO A 397 8.90 7.76 13.71
CA PRO A 397 8.29 8.98 13.19
C PRO A 397 9.04 10.22 13.63
N LEU A 398 9.31 11.13 12.68
CA LEU A 398 9.94 12.41 12.97
C LEU A 398 8.88 13.41 13.40
N ASN A 399 9.03 14.01 14.58
CA ASN A 399 8.03 14.89 15.12
C ASN A 399 7.81 16.14 14.26
N GLU A 400 6.56 16.55 14.14
CA GLU A 400 6.15 17.89 13.75
C GLU A 400 4.96 18.33 14.61
N SER A 401 4.46 19.55 14.39
CA SER A 401 3.27 20.06 15.06
C SER A 401 2.48 20.91 14.08
N LYS A 402 1.43 20.33 13.52
CA LYS A 402 0.46 20.97 12.65
C LYS A 402 -0.95 20.66 13.15
N PRO A 403 -1.94 21.48 12.78
CA PRO A 403 -3.33 21.14 13.01
C PRO A 403 -3.74 19.88 12.25
N ILE A 404 -4.62 19.09 12.85
CA ILE A 404 -5.22 17.91 12.23
C ILE A 404 -6.05 18.36 11.01
N ALA A 405 -5.81 17.73 9.87
CA ALA A 405 -6.44 18.10 8.61
C ALA A 405 -6.78 16.86 7.77
N PRO A 406 -7.78 16.93 6.87
CA PRO A 406 -8.03 15.86 5.90
C PRO A 406 -6.80 15.62 5.02
N VAL A 407 -6.47 14.36 4.73
CA VAL A 407 -5.43 14.03 3.75
C VAL A 407 -5.95 14.40 2.35
N PRO A 408 -5.25 15.27 1.59
CA PRO A 408 -5.66 15.58 0.22
C PRO A 408 -5.67 14.33 -0.66
N ASN A 409 -6.57 14.27 -1.65
CA ASN A 409 -6.56 13.19 -2.64
C ASN A 409 -6.87 13.76 -4.04
N PRO A 410 -5.90 13.81 -4.98
CA PRO A 410 -4.52 13.32 -4.84
C PRO A 410 -3.72 14.06 -3.77
N ASN A 411 -2.81 13.35 -3.09
CA ASN A 411 -1.82 13.97 -2.19
C ASN A 411 -0.49 14.20 -2.94
N LYS A 412 0.50 14.76 -2.24
CA LYS A 412 1.82 15.06 -2.81
C LYS A 412 2.64 13.82 -3.24
N PHE A 413 2.21 12.62 -2.85
CA PHE A 413 2.91 11.35 -3.13
C PHE A 413 2.18 10.50 -4.17
N THR A 414 0.86 10.37 -4.03
CA THR A 414 0.06 9.43 -4.82
C THR A 414 -1.43 9.78 -4.78
N THR A 415 -2.21 9.07 -5.60
CA THR A 415 -3.68 9.09 -5.55
C THR A 415 -4.16 7.86 -4.78
N LEU A 416 -4.96 8.08 -3.74
CA LEU A 416 -5.55 6.99 -2.96
C LEU A 416 -6.90 6.57 -3.57
N PRO A 417 -7.30 5.29 -3.42
CA PRO A 417 -8.69 4.88 -3.66
C PRO A 417 -9.66 5.71 -2.82
N ALA A 418 -10.93 5.75 -3.24
CA ALA A 418 -12.00 6.31 -2.41
C ALA A 418 -12.03 5.60 -1.04
N ILE A 419 -12.37 6.33 0.03
CA ILE A 419 -12.36 5.79 1.40
C ILE A 419 -13.24 4.54 1.54
N SER A 420 -14.40 4.51 0.86
CA SER A 420 -15.31 3.36 0.81
C SER A 420 -14.71 2.11 0.15
N ASN A 421 -13.63 2.27 -0.62
CA ASN A 421 -12.86 1.18 -1.20
C ASN A 421 -11.67 0.77 -0.32
N ILE A 422 -11.51 1.35 0.88
CA ILE A 422 -10.46 1.01 1.85
C ILE A 422 -11.10 0.48 3.13
N ILE A 423 -12.01 1.25 3.73
CA ILE A 423 -12.68 0.92 4.98
C ILE A 423 -14.19 0.89 4.75
N LYS A 424 -14.82 -0.21 5.17
CA LYS A 424 -16.26 -0.36 5.17
C LYS A 424 -16.77 -0.44 6.59
N VAL A 425 -17.81 0.32 6.90
CA VAL A 425 -18.45 0.36 8.21
C VAL A 425 -19.93 0.07 8.03
N THR A 426 -20.44 -0.90 8.78
CA THR A 426 -21.84 -1.32 8.72
C THR A 426 -22.41 -1.40 10.13
N LEU A 427 -23.63 -0.88 10.30
CA LEU A 427 -24.37 -0.92 11.56
C LEU A 427 -25.69 -1.66 11.32
N GLN A 428 -25.92 -2.79 12.00
CA GLN A 428 -27.09 -3.65 11.77
C GLN A 428 -27.84 -3.97 13.04
#